data_AF-A0A6G0VKI1-F1
#
_entry.id   AF-A0A6G0VKI1-F1
#
_cell.length_a   1.000
_cell.length_b   1.000
_cell.length_c   1.000
_cell.angle_alpha   90.00
_cell.angle_beta   90.00
_cell.angle_gamma   90.00
#
_symmetry.space_group_name_H-M   'P 1'
#
loop_
_entity.id
_entity.type
_entity.pdbx_description
1 polymer ?
#
loop_
_entity_poly.entity_id
_entity_poly.type
_entity_poly.pdbx_seq_one_letter_code
_entity_poly.pdbx_strand_id
1 'polypeptide(L)'
;NFISQLELRFVDHKKIFEGFECLFSNQSSKEELEAFNNLLEFYTPLIDSNNSTAELMLWKVKLSRLKTFSTLKRVKTYLRNSTAQNRLNGLCMLSVHKNITVTPDDVLNVLSLSSRKLDFVL
;
A
#
# COMPACT_ATOMS: atom_id res chain seq x y z
N ASN A 1 8.08 -38.84 -15.51
CA ASN A 1 9.21 -39.08 -14.58
C ASN A 1 8.81 -38.52 -13.21
N PHE A 2 9.27 -39.06 -12.09
CA PHE A 2 8.92 -38.55 -10.74
C PHE A 2 9.32 -37.07 -10.57
N ILE A 3 10.49 -36.69 -11.09
CA ILE A 3 10.99 -35.30 -11.02
C ILE A 3 10.02 -34.32 -11.71
N SER A 4 9.52 -34.67 -12.90
CA SER A 4 8.58 -33.79 -13.63
C SER A 4 7.23 -33.64 -12.91
N GLN A 5 6.77 -34.68 -12.21
CA GLN A 5 5.55 -34.59 -11.40
C GLN A 5 5.75 -33.70 -10.17
N LEU A 6 6.92 -33.76 -9.55
CA LEU A 6 7.30 -32.92 -8.41
C LEU A 6 7.41 -31.44 -8.82
N GLU A 7 8.02 -31.19 -9.97
CA GLU A 7 8.14 -29.85 -10.54
C GLU A 7 6.77 -29.25 -10.83
N LEU A 8 5.86 -29.99 -11.48
CA LEU A 8 4.48 -29.55 -11.72
C LEU A 8 3.77 -29.18 -10.42
N ARG A 9 3.86 -30.04 -9.39
CA ARG A 9 3.24 -29.78 -8.08
C ARG A 9 3.75 -28.50 -7.42
N PHE A 10 5.05 -28.21 -7.51
CA PHE A 10 5.60 -26.96 -6.96
C PHE A 10 5.13 -25.74 -7.73
N VAL A 11 5.06 -25.82 -9.05
CA VAL A 11 4.55 -24.73 -9.90
C VAL A 11 3.07 -24.46 -9.59
N ASP A 12 2.26 -25.49 -9.42
CA ASP A 12 0.85 -25.34 -9.07
C ASP A 12 0.68 -24.66 -7.70
N HIS A 13 1.43 -25.12 -6.69
CA HIS A 13 1.42 -24.46 -5.38
C HIS A 13 1.90 -23.01 -5.42
N LYS A 14 2.93 -22.70 -6.23
CA LYS A 14 3.40 -21.33 -6.40
C LYS A 14 2.28 -20.43 -6.93
N LYS A 15 1.53 -20.87 -7.93
CA LYS A 15 0.40 -20.12 -8.49
C LYS A 15 -0.71 -19.88 -7.46
N ILE A 16 -0.98 -20.87 -6.60
CA ILE A 16 -1.95 -20.71 -5.50
C ILE A 16 -1.51 -19.59 -4.55
N PHE A 17 -0.24 -19.57 -4.16
CA PHE A 17 0.28 -18.50 -3.30
C PHE A 17 0.22 -17.13 -3.96
N GLU A 18 0.54 -17.03 -5.25
CA GLU A 18 0.40 -15.79 -6.02
C GLU A 18 -1.04 -15.28 -6.04
N GLY A 19 -2.04 -16.16 -6.09
CA GLY A 19 -3.46 -15.79 -6.01
C GLY A 19 -3.85 -15.11 -4.68
N PHE A 20 -3.15 -15.41 -3.57
CA PHE A 20 -3.42 -14.81 -2.26
C PHE A 20 -2.82 -13.41 -2.08
N GLU A 21 -1.97 -12.93 -3.01
CA GLU A 21 -1.44 -11.56 -2.98
C GLU A 21 -2.55 -10.50 -3.02
N CYS A 22 -3.72 -10.85 -3.55
CA CYS A 22 -4.90 -9.98 -3.58
C CYS A 22 -5.37 -9.51 -2.18
N LEU A 23 -4.97 -10.19 -1.10
CA LEU A 23 -5.27 -9.84 0.29
C LEU A 23 -4.35 -8.74 0.84
N PHE A 24 -3.14 -8.62 0.30
CA PHE A 24 -2.11 -7.69 0.79
C PHE A 24 -1.99 -6.45 -0.09
N SER A 25 -2.44 -6.53 -1.34
CA SER A 25 -2.37 -5.42 -2.28
C SER A 25 -3.35 -4.29 -1.95
N ASN A 26 -2.87 -3.06 -2.12
CA ASN A 26 -3.72 -1.86 -2.03
C ASN A 26 -4.35 -1.48 -3.38
N GLN A 27 -3.88 -2.05 -4.47
CA GLN A 27 -4.36 -1.79 -5.82
C GLN A 27 -5.14 -3.02 -6.30
N SER A 28 -5.99 -2.84 -7.29
CA SER A 28 -6.62 -3.96 -7.99
C SER A 28 -6.13 -3.89 -9.43
N SER A 29 -5.00 -4.54 -9.71
CA SER A 29 -4.48 -4.66 -11.07
C SER A 29 -5.20 -5.78 -11.82
N LYS A 30 -5.04 -5.83 -13.16
CA LYS A 30 -5.63 -6.92 -13.95
C LYS A 30 -4.98 -8.26 -13.63
N GLU A 31 -3.67 -8.23 -13.38
CA GLU A 31 -2.84 -9.40 -13.06
C GLU A 31 -3.26 -10.05 -11.74
N GLU A 32 -3.59 -9.24 -10.72
CA GLU A 32 -4.12 -9.77 -9.45
C GLU A 32 -5.48 -10.44 -9.60
N LEU A 33 -6.33 -9.90 -10.49
CA LEU A 33 -7.66 -10.44 -10.76
C LEU A 33 -7.56 -11.79 -11.46
N GLU A 34 -6.62 -11.93 -12.39
CA GLU A 34 -6.30 -13.19 -13.05
C GLU A 34 -5.72 -14.22 -12.08
N ALA A 35 -4.76 -13.82 -11.23
CA ALA A 35 -4.21 -14.69 -10.18
C ALA A 35 -5.28 -15.16 -9.18
N PHE A 36 -6.23 -14.28 -8.82
CA PHE A 36 -7.36 -14.64 -7.95
C PHE A 36 -8.36 -15.57 -8.63
N ASN A 37 -8.63 -15.41 -9.93
CA ASN A 37 -9.49 -16.32 -10.67
C ASN A 37 -8.89 -17.73 -10.73
N ASN A 38 -7.57 -17.84 -10.96
CA ASN A 38 -6.86 -19.13 -10.92
C ASN A 38 -6.95 -19.79 -9.54
N LEU A 39 -6.92 -18.97 -8.47
CA LEU A 39 -7.13 -19.45 -7.09
C LEU A 39 -8.54 -20.01 -6.88
N LEU A 40 -9.56 -19.31 -7.39
CA LEU A 40 -10.96 -19.77 -7.30
C LEU A 40 -11.20 -21.05 -8.09
N GLU A 41 -10.61 -21.16 -9.28
CA GLU A 41 -10.66 -22.39 -10.08
C GLU A 41 -10.07 -23.58 -9.31
N PHE A 42 -8.93 -23.39 -8.63
CA PHE A 42 -8.29 -24.45 -7.84
C PHE A 42 -9.18 -24.97 -6.70
N TYR A 43 -9.95 -24.10 -6.05
CA TYR A 43 -10.85 -24.49 -4.96
C TYR A 43 -12.28 -24.84 -5.43
N THR A 44 -12.57 -24.81 -6.73
CA THR A 44 -13.87 -25.21 -7.25
C THR A 44 -14.03 -26.74 -7.12
N PRO A 45 -15.18 -27.27 -6.66
CA PRO A 45 -16.46 -26.61 -6.37
C PRO A 45 -16.69 -26.29 -4.88
N LEU A 46 -15.66 -26.38 -4.03
CA LEU A 46 -15.80 -26.18 -2.57
C LEU A 46 -16.24 -24.75 -2.23
N ILE A 47 -15.96 -23.81 -3.13
CA ILE A 47 -16.17 -22.38 -2.93
C ILE A 47 -16.94 -21.82 -4.13
N ASP A 48 -17.94 -20.98 -3.86
CA ASP A 48 -18.66 -20.24 -4.90
C ASP A 48 -17.83 -19.04 -5.37
N SER A 49 -17.55 -19.00 -6.68
CA SER A 49 -16.73 -17.97 -7.32
C SER A 49 -17.34 -16.57 -7.22
N ASN A 50 -18.66 -16.46 -7.37
CA ASN A 50 -19.36 -15.17 -7.33
C ASN A 50 -19.44 -14.62 -5.92
N ASN A 51 -19.70 -15.47 -4.93
CA ASN A 51 -19.72 -15.07 -3.52
C ASN A 51 -18.33 -14.62 -3.06
N SER A 52 -17.29 -15.37 -3.43
CA SER A 52 -15.91 -15.05 -3.03
C SER A 52 -15.39 -13.77 -3.67
N THR A 53 -15.70 -13.53 -4.95
CA THR A 53 -15.39 -12.26 -5.62
C THR A 53 -16.12 -11.09 -4.96
N ALA A 54 -17.41 -11.25 -4.64
CA ALA A 54 -18.19 -10.23 -3.95
C ALA A 54 -17.65 -9.94 -2.53
N GLU A 55 -17.31 -10.98 -1.76
CA GLU A 55 -16.69 -10.85 -0.45
C GLU A 55 -15.36 -10.10 -0.54
N LEU A 56 -14.46 -10.51 -1.43
CA LEU A 56 -13.15 -9.84 -1.61
C LEU A 56 -13.32 -8.35 -1.94
N MET A 57 -14.25 -8.02 -2.85
CA MET A 57 -14.56 -6.63 -3.18
C MET A 57 -15.07 -5.87 -1.95
N LEU A 58 -15.97 -6.46 -1.17
CA LEU A 58 -16.50 -5.86 0.05
C LEU A 58 -15.40 -5.60 1.08
N TRP A 59 -14.48 -6.56 1.26
CA TRP A 59 -13.34 -6.44 2.16
C TRP A 59 -12.36 -5.34 1.71
N LYS A 60 -12.03 -5.25 0.41
CA LYS A 60 -11.19 -4.16 -0.13
C LYS A 60 -11.83 -2.79 0.11
N VAL A 61 -13.14 -2.65 -0.12
CA VAL A 61 -13.88 -1.40 0.15
C VAL A 61 -13.91 -1.07 1.64
N LYS A 62 -14.15 -2.05 2.51
CA LYS A 62 -14.15 -1.85 3.97
C LYS A 62 -12.78 -1.40 4.47
N LEU A 63 -11.71 -2.04 3.98
CA LEU A 63 -10.33 -1.71 4.35
C LEU A 63 -9.93 -0.31 3.89
N SER A 64 -10.29 0.08 2.66
CA SER A 64 -10.00 1.43 2.14
C SER A 64 -10.70 2.50 2.96
N ARG A 65 -11.99 2.29 3.31
CA ARG A 65 -12.75 3.19 4.18
C ARG A 65 -12.12 3.35 5.57
N LEU A 66 -11.69 2.25 6.19
CA LEU A 66 -11.03 2.29 7.50
C LEU A 66 -9.72 3.08 7.46
N LYS A 67 -8.91 2.89 6.41
CA LYS A 67 -7.68 3.66 6.18
C LYS A 67 -8.00 5.15 6.05
N THR A 68 -8.95 5.54 5.21
CA THR A 68 -9.37 6.94 5.03
C THR A 68 -9.89 7.55 6.33
N PHE A 69 -10.68 6.83 7.11
CA PHE A 69 -11.17 7.30 8.40
C PHE A 69 -10.03 7.53 9.40
N SER A 70 -9.05 6.62 9.46
CA SER A 70 -7.87 6.77 10.32
C SER A 70 -7.05 8.02 9.94
N THR A 71 -6.88 8.28 8.64
CA THR A 71 -6.22 9.48 8.13
C THR A 71 -7.02 10.73 8.46
N LEU A 72 -8.34 10.71 8.28
CA LEU A 72 -9.22 11.83 8.60
C LEU A 72 -9.25 12.14 10.09
N LYS A 73 -9.24 11.11 10.96
CA LYS A 73 -9.13 11.28 12.42
C LYS A 73 -7.81 11.93 12.80
N ARG A 74 -6.70 11.54 12.16
CA ARG A 74 -5.40 12.19 12.33
C ARG A 74 -5.45 13.64 11.86
N VAL A 75 -5.98 13.92 10.66
CA VAL A 75 -6.17 15.28 10.11
C VAL A 75 -7.03 16.16 11.01
N LYS A 76 -8.17 15.65 11.49
CA LYS A 76 -9.03 16.36 12.44
C LYS A 76 -8.29 16.68 13.75
N THR A 77 -7.52 15.73 14.25
CA THR A 77 -6.68 15.93 15.44
C THR A 77 -5.59 16.97 15.17
N TYR A 78 -4.95 16.94 13.99
CA TYR A 78 -3.98 17.94 13.56
C TYR A 78 -4.61 19.35 13.50
N LEU A 79 -5.75 19.51 12.84
CA LEU A 79 -6.46 20.79 12.74
C LEU A 79 -6.89 21.34 14.11
N ARG A 80 -7.27 20.47 15.05
CA ARG A 80 -7.63 20.89 16.41
C ARG A 80 -6.42 21.36 17.24
N ASN A 81 -5.23 20.84 16.94
CA ASN A 81 -3.97 21.29 17.54
C ASN A 81 -3.34 22.48 16.75
N SER A 82 -3.84 22.78 15.54
CA SER A 82 -3.29 23.77 14.58
C SER A 82 -3.37 25.23 15.05
N THR A 83 -3.97 25.52 16.22
CA THR A 83 -3.80 26.84 16.84
C THR A 83 -2.35 27.07 17.31
N ALA A 84 -1.50 26.02 17.34
CA ALA A 84 -0.07 26.15 17.57
C ALA A 84 0.78 25.35 16.54
N GLN A 85 1.82 25.99 16.02
CA GLN A 85 3.01 25.41 15.35
C GLN A 85 2.92 25.01 13.86
N ASN A 86 3.34 25.92 12.97
CA ASN A 86 3.64 25.73 11.54
C ASN A 86 4.46 24.46 11.20
N ARG A 87 5.30 23.98 12.13
CA ARG A 87 6.05 22.73 12.00
C ARG A 87 5.17 21.50 11.86
N LEU A 88 4.02 21.47 12.56
CA LEU A 88 3.07 20.35 12.51
C LEU A 88 2.30 20.36 11.18
N ASN A 89 2.00 21.55 10.63
CA ASN A 89 1.40 21.70 9.30
C ASN A 89 2.32 21.16 8.20
N GLY A 90 3.63 21.43 8.28
CA GLY A 90 4.62 20.85 7.37
C GLY A 90 4.66 19.31 7.44
N LEU A 91 4.64 18.73 8.66
CA LEU A 91 4.59 17.27 8.85
C LEU A 91 3.29 16.64 8.32
N CYS A 92 2.15 17.32 8.47
CA CYS A 92 0.88 16.85 7.91
C CYS A 92 0.92 16.83 6.38
N MET A 93 1.43 17.90 5.74
CA MET A 93 1.58 17.96 4.29
C MET A 93 2.49 16.83 3.76
N LEU A 94 3.62 16.56 4.41
CA LEU A 94 4.50 15.44 4.05
C LEU A 94 3.84 14.07 4.24
N SER A 95 2.98 13.92 5.25
CA SER A 95 2.24 12.66 5.49
C SER A 95 1.14 12.40 4.45
N VAL A 96 0.54 13.46 3.88
CA VAL A 96 -0.53 13.37 2.88
C VAL A 96 0.04 13.29 1.45
N HIS A 97 1.09 14.06 1.17
CA HIS A 97 1.74 14.13 -0.13
C HIS A 97 3.09 13.40 -0.11
N LYS A 98 3.05 12.05 -0.16
CA LYS A 98 4.26 11.20 -0.10
C LYS A 98 5.05 11.12 -1.42
N ASN A 99 4.49 11.61 -2.52
CA ASN A 99 5.06 11.48 -3.87
C ASN A 99 5.84 12.71 -4.32
N ILE A 100 6.42 13.47 -3.39
CA ILE A 100 7.30 14.58 -3.72
C ILE A 100 8.72 14.03 -3.75
N THR A 101 9.34 14.01 -4.93
CA THR A 101 10.75 13.63 -5.10
C THR A 101 11.62 14.77 -4.56
N VAL A 102 12.10 14.62 -3.33
CA VAL A 102 13.02 15.57 -2.71
C VAL A 102 14.45 15.21 -3.12
N THR A 103 15.13 16.08 -3.88
CA THR A 103 16.53 15.86 -4.25
C THR A 103 17.46 16.29 -3.12
N PRO A 104 18.63 15.63 -2.92
CA PRO A 104 19.58 16.00 -1.88
C PRO A 104 20.09 17.45 -1.98
N ASP A 105 20.28 17.95 -3.20
CA ASP A 105 20.77 19.30 -3.48
C ASP A 105 19.76 20.39 -3.07
N ASP A 106 18.46 20.16 -3.33
CA ASP A 106 17.40 21.08 -2.91
C ASP A 106 17.35 21.19 -1.37
N VAL A 107 17.56 20.06 -0.68
CA VAL A 107 17.61 20.03 0.79
C VAL A 107 18.81 20.81 1.29
N LEU A 108 20.00 20.55 0.75
CA LEU A 108 21.23 21.27 1.12
C LEU A 108 21.09 22.78 0.93
N ASN A 109 20.48 23.23 -0.16
CA ASN A 109 20.24 24.64 -0.44
C ASN A 109 19.25 25.28 0.55
N VAL A 110 18.14 24.62 0.88
CA VAL A 110 17.21 25.12 1.92
C VAL A 110 17.87 25.14 3.30
N LEU A 111 18.73 24.15 3.57
CA LEU A 111 19.44 24.00 4.81
C LEU A 111 20.56 25.06 4.99
N SER A 112 21.21 25.51 3.91
CA SER A 112 22.23 26.56 3.96
C SER A 112 21.66 27.95 4.24
N LEU A 113 20.40 28.21 3.87
CA LEU A 113 19.70 29.48 4.13
C LEU A 113 19.37 29.72 5.62
N SER A 114 19.46 28.68 6.47
CA SER A 114 19.15 28.77 7.89
C SER A 114 20.41 28.93 8.75
N SER A 115 20.41 29.85 9.71
CA SER A 115 21.56 30.06 10.60
C SER A 115 21.80 28.82 11.48
N ARG A 116 22.96 28.17 11.29
CA ARG A 116 23.34 26.97 12.04
C ARG A 116 24.81 27.01 12.44
N LYS A 117 25.17 26.16 13.40
CA LYS A 117 26.55 26.01 13.91
C LYS A 117 27.48 25.19 13.00
N LEU A 118 27.00 24.71 11.86
CA LEU A 118 27.73 23.87 10.92
C LEU A 118 27.87 24.64 9.61
N ASP A 119 29.11 24.79 9.13
CA ASP A 119 29.39 25.35 7.81
C ASP A 119 29.13 24.29 6.75
N PHE A 120 28.16 24.55 5.89
CA PHE A 120 27.97 23.78 4.67
C PHE A 120 28.86 24.42 3.59
N VAL A 121 29.95 23.75 3.22
CA VAL A 121 30.70 24.10 2.01
C VAL A 121 29.91 23.52 0.83
N LEU A 122 29.28 24.41 0.06
CA LEU A 122 28.58 24.09 -1.19
C LEU A 122 29.58 23.96 -2.35
#